data_AF-A0A1Y1Q654-F1
#
_entry.id   AF-A0A1Y1Q654-F1
#
_cell.length_a   1.000
_cell.length_b   1.000
_cell.length_c   1.000
_cell.angle_alpha   90.00
_cell.angle_beta   90.00
_cell.angle_gamma   90.00
#
_symmetry.space_group_name_H-M   'P 1'
#
loop_
_entity.id
_entity.type
_entity.pdbx_description
1 polymer ?
#
loop_
_entity_poly.entity_id
_entity_poly.type
_entity_poly.pdbx_seq_one_letter_code
_entity_poly.pdbx_strand_id
1 'polypeptide(L)'
;MKQLWFKGFSYKGHPQKLLEQISKQVQQHNLSQWVPSLRIERGATPRKLFYFFLAIESSELGQVPPEVQMNLLGEPSCKNIFFKSPVPGSKGFRYDEIKTMTGTDYDIHEYTSSLVYQLDPPLLDDDPFSMPDYPPSSTLTKASSQPYEHLLYWLSTLGNGHWQSFQKICESLLLSEPKRILRRLKLLGHLETSADGKQWSISPSALVKVFSSTEDHQEFVWCGQRVPNLLERLKQHVEVKEIEQVNAPRCIRFRTTSADQLPVALLQSSIVDAGEASYRLATILSDLSTWQQTLKELPGIIPSRYHWQCFDGTKFIECLSPDQTGLYQFSPRETKVRCLPRAVFYDQTQQRYLTGDWYGLRYLALQHHHSSGIIANYEPATARLAIPWSHRFPELYERALVLASGQLPTRQDQWLIYAQIQSTLARLLLNKLQLSCEGLSNYV
;
A
#
# COMPACT_ATOMS: atom_id res chain seq x y z
N MET A 1 0.98 20.84 19.48
CA MET A 1 -0.03 19.76 19.44
C MET A 1 -1.25 20.35 18.77
N LYS A 2 -1.70 19.77 17.66
CA LYS A 2 -2.90 20.26 16.96
C LYS A 2 -4.15 19.75 17.68
N GLN A 3 -5.20 20.58 17.76
CA GLN A 3 -6.48 20.25 18.36
C GLN A 3 -7.56 20.30 17.29
N LEU A 4 -8.47 19.32 17.33
CA LEU A 4 -9.66 19.28 16.47
C LEU A 4 -10.84 19.93 17.20
N TRP A 5 -11.46 20.91 16.57
CA TRP A 5 -12.67 21.57 17.07
C TRP A 5 -13.62 21.88 15.90
N PHE A 6 -14.84 22.29 16.19
CA PHE A 6 -15.89 22.44 15.18
C PHE A 6 -16.41 23.87 15.11
N LYS A 7 -16.58 24.39 13.90
CA LYS A 7 -17.24 25.68 13.66
C LYS A 7 -18.63 25.44 13.08
N GLY A 8 -19.66 25.86 13.83
CA GLY A 8 -21.05 25.66 13.47
C GLY A 8 -21.62 26.79 12.61
N PHE A 9 -22.45 26.43 11.63
CA PHE A 9 -23.18 27.33 10.76
C PHE A 9 -24.61 26.82 10.55
N SER A 10 -25.55 27.72 10.24
CA SER A 10 -26.89 27.37 9.77
C SER A 10 -27.00 27.58 8.27
N TYR A 11 -27.69 26.66 7.60
CA TYR A 11 -27.91 26.71 6.15
C TYR A 11 -29.32 26.24 5.80
N LYS A 12 -29.92 26.88 4.79
CA LYS A 12 -31.23 26.51 4.25
C LYS A 12 -31.05 26.05 2.81
N GLY A 13 -31.16 24.74 2.58
CA GLY A 13 -30.94 24.18 1.24
C GLY A 13 -30.95 22.67 1.23
N HIS A 14 -30.17 22.07 0.32
CA HIS A 14 -30.06 20.61 0.20
C HIS A 14 -28.76 20.15 0.87
N PRO A 15 -28.80 19.30 1.92
CA PRO A 15 -27.61 18.84 2.64
C PRO A 15 -26.51 18.25 1.76
N GLN A 16 -26.88 17.38 0.80
CA GLN A 16 -25.91 16.78 -0.11
C GLN A 16 -25.22 17.80 -1.04
N LYS A 17 -25.97 18.77 -1.58
CA LYS A 17 -25.36 19.82 -2.43
C LYS A 17 -24.41 20.70 -1.64
N LEU A 18 -24.74 21.01 -0.38
CA LEU A 18 -23.85 21.73 0.53
C LEU A 18 -22.53 20.96 0.72
N LEU A 19 -22.62 19.66 1.00
CA LEU A 19 -21.45 18.79 1.18
C LEU A 19 -20.57 18.76 -0.07
N GLU A 20 -21.18 18.55 -1.24
CA GLU A 20 -20.47 18.53 -2.53
C GLU A 20 -19.71 19.84 -2.76
N GLN A 21 -20.37 20.97 -2.52
CA GLN A 21 -19.80 22.29 -2.77
C GLN A 21 -18.66 22.61 -1.79
N ILE A 22 -18.84 22.34 -0.50
CA ILE A 22 -17.77 22.55 0.49
C ILE A 22 -16.60 21.60 0.22
N SER A 23 -16.86 20.33 -0.09
CA SER A 23 -15.81 19.35 -0.39
C SER A 23 -15.00 19.74 -1.62
N LYS A 24 -15.66 20.20 -2.68
CA LYS A 24 -15.01 20.71 -3.89
C LYS A 24 -14.08 21.88 -3.58
N GLN A 25 -14.52 22.82 -2.74
CA GLN A 25 -13.72 23.99 -2.37
C GLN A 25 -12.52 23.63 -1.49
N VAL A 26 -12.71 22.73 -0.53
CA VAL A 26 -11.61 22.19 0.29
C VAL A 26 -10.56 21.51 -0.59
N GLN A 27 -10.97 20.70 -1.57
CA GLN A 27 -10.05 20.04 -2.50
C GLN A 27 -9.35 21.03 -3.44
N GLN A 28 -10.10 21.96 -4.04
CA GLN A 28 -9.57 22.95 -4.99
C GLN A 28 -8.47 23.82 -4.37
N HIS A 29 -8.56 24.09 -3.06
CA HIS A 29 -7.60 24.91 -2.32
C HIS A 29 -6.66 24.09 -1.41
N ASN A 30 -6.62 22.76 -1.57
CA ASN A 30 -5.78 21.85 -0.78
C ASN A 30 -5.94 22.02 0.75
N LEU A 31 -7.17 22.25 1.22
CA LEU A 31 -7.46 22.57 2.61
C LEU A 31 -7.68 21.35 3.52
N SER A 32 -7.55 20.12 3.00
CA SER A 32 -7.91 18.88 3.70
C SER A 32 -7.13 18.66 5.00
N GLN A 33 -5.88 19.13 5.07
CA GLN A 33 -5.06 19.03 6.29
C GLN A 33 -5.52 19.94 7.43
N TRP A 34 -6.40 20.91 7.16
CA TRP A 34 -6.97 21.80 8.17
C TRP A 34 -8.47 21.57 8.35
N VAL A 35 -9.14 20.98 7.35
CA VAL A 35 -10.57 20.71 7.34
C VAL A 35 -10.78 19.23 6.99
N PRO A 36 -10.61 18.32 7.97
CA PRO A 36 -10.63 16.89 7.71
C PRO A 36 -12.05 16.32 7.53
N SER A 37 -13.07 16.94 8.15
CA SER A 37 -14.44 16.42 8.04
C SER A 37 -15.52 17.50 8.21
N LEU A 38 -16.75 17.13 7.83
CA LEU A 38 -17.94 17.95 8.00
C LEU A 38 -19.08 17.11 8.58
N ARG A 39 -19.82 17.69 9.53
CA ARG A 39 -20.98 17.04 10.16
C ARG A 39 -22.24 17.83 9.93
N ILE A 40 -23.35 17.14 9.67
CA ILE A 40 -24.67 17.74 9.48
C ILE A 40 -25.58 17.35 10.63
N GLU A 41 -26.49 18.25 11.01
CA GLU A 41 -27.57 17.99 11.94
C GLU A 41 -28.36 16.71 11.59
N ARG A 42 -28.68 15.92 12.62
CA ARG A 42 -29.43 14.68 12.47
C ARG A 42 -30.84 14.98 11.97
N GLY A 43 -31.25 14.31 10.90
CA GLY A 43 -32.57 14.51 10.30
C GLY A 43 -32.68 15.77 9.45
N ALA A 44 -31.56 16.38 9.04
CA ALA A 44 -31.56 17.48 8.08
C ALA A 44 -32.30 17.05 6.79
N THR A 45 -33.33 17.82 6.42
CA THR A 45 -34.17 17.57 5.24
C THR A 45 -33.99 18.69 4.22
N PRO A 46 -34.13 18.39 2.91
CA PRO A 46 -34.04 19.40 1.87
C PRO A 46 -35.01 20.57 2.11
N ARG A 47 -34.56 21.79 1.80
CA ARG A 47 -35.32 23.06 1.86
C ARG A 47 -35.67 23.57 3.26
N LYS A 48 -35.35 22.83 4.32
CA LYS A 48 -35.43 23.32 5.71
C LYS A 48 -34.11 23.95 6.14
N LEU A 49 -34.18 24.79 7.16
CA LEU A 49 -32.98 25.28 7.86
C LEU A 49 -32.42 24.12 8.68
N PHE A 50 -31.11 23.91 8.61
CA PHE A 50 -30.40 22.93 9.42
C PHE A 50 -29.02 23.45 9.79
N TYR A 51 -28.40 22.85 10.81
CA TYR A 51 -27.05 23.16 11.23
C TYR A 51 -26.02 22.21 10.61
N PHE A 52 -24.84 22.74 10.34
CA PHE A 52 -23.68 21.94 9.96
C PHE A 52 -22.43 22.46 10.66
N PHE A 53 -21.47 21.57 10.85
CA PHE A 53 -20.29 21.80 11.67
C PHE A 53 -19.06 21.39 10.87
N LEU A 54 -18.18 22.37 10.64
CA LEU A 54 -16.92 22.16 9.95
C LEU A 54 -15.86 21.77 10.98
N ALA A 55 -15.23 20.60 10.83
CA ALA A 55 -14.10 20.21 11.67
C ALA A 55 -12.87 21.01 11.24
N ILE A 56 -12.22 21.70 12.17
CA ILE A 56 -11.03 22.51 11.93
C ILE A 56 -9.92 22.03 12.84
N GLU A 57 -8.76 21.77 12.25
CA GLU A 57 -7.55 21.40 12.97
C GLU A 57 -6.63 22.63 13.11
N SER A 58 -6.35 23.06 14.34
CA SER A 58 -5.47 24.20 14.61
C SER A 58 -4.76 24.10 15.96
N SER A 59 -3.87 25.05 16.27
CA SER A 59 -3.13 25.10 17.54
C SER A 59 -4.02 25.39 18.74
N GLU A 60 -5.07 26.20 18.56
CA GLU A 60 -5.93 26.69 19.63
C GLU A 60 -7.41 26.61 19.25
N LEU A 61 -8.25 26.26 20.22
CA LEU A 61 -9.70 26.19 20.03
C LEU A 61 -10.26 27.54 19.58
N GLY A 62 -10.94 27.53 18.43
CA GLY A 62 -11.57 28.71 17.84
C GLY A 62 -10.64 29.53 16.93
N GLN A 63 -9.35 29.20 16.88
CA GLN A 63 -8.42 29.81 15.93
C GLN A 63 -8.55 29.15 14.57
N VAL A 64 -9.13 29.86 13.60
CA VAL A 64 -9.21 29.40 12.20
C VAL A 64 -7.87 29.64 11.51
N PRO A 65 -7.25 28.62 10.88
CA PRO A 65 -6.04 28.81 10.09
C PRO A 65 -6.24 29.86 8.98
N PRO A 66 -5.25 30.74 8.70
CA PRO A 66 -5.37 31.78 7.68
C PRO A 66 -5.81 31.25 6.31
N GLU A 67 -5.33 30.08 5.92
CA GLU A 67 -5.65 29.41 4.65
C GLU A 67 -7.15 29.06 4.57
N VAL A 68 -7.71 28.52 5.65
CA VAL A 68 -9.14 28.21 5.76
C VAL A 68 -9.97 29.50 5.79
N GLN A 69 -9.48 30.52 6.50
CA GLN A 69 -10.15 31.81 6.60
C GLN A 69 -10.19 32.55 5.26
N MET A 70 -9.12 32.50 4.48
CA MET A 70 -9.01 33.20 3.19
C MET A 70 -9.73 32.45 2.07
N ASN A 71 -9.50 31.14 1.96
CA ASN A 71 -9.90 30.36 0.78
C ASN A 71 -11.26 29.65 0.92
N LEU A 72 -11.81 29.54 2.14
CA LEU A 72 -13.10 28.87 2.37
C LEU A 72 -14.11 29.77 3.08
N LEU A 73 -13.78 30.29 4.27
CA LEU A 73 -14.74 31.09 5.05
C LEU A 73 -14.88 32.54 4.57
N GLY A 74 -13.81 33.09 4.01
CA GLY A 74 -13.72 34.47 3.53
C GLY A 74 -14.01 34.62 2.04
N GLU A 75 -13.93 33.53 1.29
CA GLU A 75 -14.14 33.50 -0.16
C GLU A 75 -15.60 33.89 -0.47
N PRO A 76 -15.85 34.91 -1.33
CA PRO A 76 -17.19 35.48 -1.51
C PRO A 76 -18.25 34.47 -1.98
N SER A 77 -17.87 33.48 -2.81
CA SER A 77 -18.79 32.46 -3.30
C SER A 77 -19.23 31.50 -2.20
N CYS A 78 -18.37 31.23 -1.21
CA CYS A 78 -18.69 30.37 -0.07
C CYS A 78 -19.31 31.14 1.10
N LYS A 79 -18.76 32.32 1.42
CA LYS A 79 -19.17 33.14 2.57
C LYS A 79 -20.63 33.56 2.49
N ASN A 80 -21.05 34.01 1.32
CA ASN A 80 -22.41 34.53 1.12
C ASN A 80 -23.46 33.43 0.95
N ILE A 81 -23.03 32.19 0.64
CA ILE A 81 -23.91 31.07 0.36
C ILE A 81 -24.01 30.13 1.58
N PHE A 82 -22.88 29.65 2.09
CA PHE A 82 -22.83 28.59 3.11
C PHE A 82 -22.51 29.10 4.51
N PHE A 83 -21.62 30.08 4.62
CA PHE A 83 -21.06 30.53 5.90
C PHE A 83 -21.67 31.84 6.42
N LYS A 84 -22.85 32.22 5.90
CA LYS A 84 -23.53 33.49 6.20
C LYS A 84 -23.95 33.61 7.66
N SER A 85 -24.34 32.49 8.28
CA SER A 85 -24.99 32.48 9.59
C SER A 85 -24.24 31.55 10.55
N PRO A 86 -23.16 32.01 11.18
CA PRO A 86 -22.48 31.24 12.21
C PRO A 86 -23.39 31.03 13.41
N VAL A 87 -23.26 29.87 14.08
CA VAL A 87 -24.00 29.59 15.31
C VAL A 87 -23.53 30.55 16.41
N PRO A 88 -24.42 31.35 17.03
CA PRO A 88 -24.03 32.35 18.01
C PRO A 88 -23.53 31.69 19.31
N GLY A 89 -22.57 32.34 19.98
CA GLY A 89 -22.21 32.05 21.37
C GLY A 89 -21.02 31.12 21.61
N SER A 90 -20.36 30.58 20.58
CA SER A 90 -19.12 29.80 20.77
C SER A 90 -18.01 30.23 19.81
N LYS A 91 -16.77 30.28 20.32
CA LYS A 91 -15.56 30.45 19.49
C LYS A 91 -15.25 29.18 18.69
N GLY A 92 -15.81 28.05 19.13
CA GLY A 92 -15.70 26.72 18.53
C GLY A 92 -16.36 25.71 19.47
N PHE A 93 -16.79 24.58 18.92
CA PHE A 93 -17.38 23.47 19.67
C PHE A 93 -16.40 22.30 19.74
N ARG A 94 -16.45 21.55 20.84
CA ARG A 94 -15.84 20.22 20.95
C ARG A 94 -16.80 19.17 20.43
N TYR A 95 -16.28 18.00 20.08
CA TYR A 95 -17.10 16.90 19.58
C TYR A 95 -18.22 16.51 20.56
N ASP A 96 -17.91 16.48 21.86
CA ASP A 96 -18.88 16.13 22.91
C ASP A 96 -20.10 17.06 22.98
N GLU A 97 -19.95 18.30 22.52
CA GLU A 97 -21.02 19.30 22.53
C GLU A 97 -21.97 19.13 21.33
N ILE A 98 -21.51 18.56 20.22
CA ILE A 98 -22.27 18.44 18.98
C ILE A 98 -22.73 17.01 18.64
N LYS A 99 -22.18 15.99 19.31
CA LYS A 99 -22.43 14.56 18.99
C LYS A 99 -23.89 14.14 19.10
N THR A 100 -24.67 14.81 19.96
CA THR A 100 -26.11 14.52 20.15
C THR A 100 -26.97 15.14 19.04
N MET A 101 -26.51 16.25 18.45
CA MET A 101 -27.22 17.01 17.42
C MET A 101 -26.86 16.59 16.00
N THR A 102 -25.67 16.01 15.80
CA THR A 102 -25.16 15.66 14.46
C THR A 102 -25.39 14.20 14.11
N GLY A 103 -25.50 13.94 12.81
CA GLY A 103 -25.58 12.61 12.21
C GLY A 103 -24.20 12.05 11.86
N THR A 104 -24.16 11.31 10.75
CA THR A 104 -22.94 10.70 10.20
C THR A 104 -21.84 11.75 9.96
N ASP A 105 -20.60 11.37 10.24
CA ASP A 105 -19.41 12.15 9.85
C ASP A 105 -19.21 12.00 8.35
N TYR A 106 -19.10 13.10 7.62
CA TYR A 106 -18.75 13.07 6.22
C TYR A 106 -17.28 13.43 6.09
N ASP A 107 -16.48 12.41 5.79
CA ASP A 107 -15.09 12.62 5.40
C ASP A 107 -15.09 13.35 4.05
N ILE A 108 -14.43 14.50 4.01
CA ILE A 108 -14.33 15.34 2.80
C ILE A 108 -13.57 14.61 1.67
N HIS A 109 -12.82 13.56 2.01
CA HIS A 109 -12.18 12.66 1.05
C HIS A 109 -13.16 11.71 0.33
N GLU A 110 -14.34 11.42 0.90
CA GLU A 110 -15.29 10.43 0.34
C GLU A 110 -16.11 10.97 -0.86
N TYR A 111 -16.28 12.28 -1.03
CA TYR A 111 -17.21 12.84 -2.03
C TYR A 111 -16.77 12.75 -3.50
N THR A 112 -15.58 12.21 -3.78
CA THR A 112 -15.16 11.84 -5.16
C THR A 112 -15.79 10.52 -5.63
N SER A 113 -16.61 9.86 -4.80
CA SER A 113 -17.01 8.47 -5.00
C SER A 113 -18.44 8.23 -5.52
N SER A 114 -19.19 9.25 -5.93
CA SER A 114 -20.59 9.09 -6.35
C SER A 114 -20.77 8.98 -7.87
N LEU A 115 -20.13 7.97 -8.48
CA LEU A 115 -20.75 7.27 -9.59
C LEU A 115 -21.11 5.88 -9.05
N VAL A 116 -22.40 5.68 -8.75
CA VAL A 116 -22.92 4.35 -8.44
C VAL A 116 -23.00 3.60 -9.75
N TYR A 117 -21.87 3.03 -10.17
CA TYR A 117 -21.88 1.95 -11.14
C TYR A 117 -22.47 0.73 -10.44
N GLN A 118 -23.52 0.15 -11.02
CA GLN A 118 -23.89 -1.22 -10.71
C GLN A 118 -22.71 -2.09 -11.15
N LEU A 119 -21.84 -2.42 -10.20
CA LEU A 119 -20.83 -3.43 -10.38
C LEU A 119 -21.58 -4.75 -10.56
N ASP A 120 -21.46 -5.36 -11.74
CA ASP A 120 -21.54 -6.82 -11.79
C ASP A 120 -20.52 -7.32 -10.78
N PRO A 121 -20.90 -8.19 -9.82
CA PRO A 121 -19.94 -8.68 -8.85
C PRO A 121 -18.84 -9.38 -9.64
N PRO A 122 -17.60 -8.88 -9.65
CA PRO A 122 -16.54 -9.65 -10.26
C PRO A 122 -16.49 -10.97 -9.47
N LEU A 123 -16.50 -12.08 -10.19
CA LEU A 123 -16.09 -13.38 -9.65
C LEU A 123 -14.59 -13.26 -9.33
N LEU A 124 -14.27 -12.54 -8.25
CA LEU A 124 -12.95 -12.47 -7.68
C LEU A 124 -12.75 -13.78 -6.94
N ASP A 125 -12.24 -14.77 -7.66
CA ASP A 125 -11.39 -15.76 -7.04
C ASP A 125 -10.15 -15.01 -6.53
N ASP A 126 -10.23 -14.58 -5.28
CA ASP A 126 -9.19 -13.81 -4.59
C ASP A 126 -8.04 -14.71 -4.13
N ASP A 127 -8.05 -15.99 -4.56
CA ASP A 127 -6.94 -16.90 -4.38
C ASP A 127 -5.70 -16.33 -5.12
N PRO A 128 -4.62 -15.94 -4.41
CA PRO A 128 -3.40 -15.50 -5.06
C PRO A 128 -2.72 -16.60 -5.88
N PHE A 129 -3.24 -17.84 -5.83
CA PHE A 129 -2.78 -19.04 -6.55
C PHE A 129 -3.71 -19.46 -7.68
N SER A 130 -4.96 -18.97 -7.71
CA SER A 130 -5.79 -19.16 -8.88
C SER A 130 -5.19 -18.32 -10.01
N MET A 131 -4.71 -19.03 -11.02
CA MET A 131 -4.20 -18.46 -12.24
C MET A 131 -5.14 -18.89 -13.37
N PRO A 132 -5.69 -17.95 -14.14
CA PRO A 132 -5.78 -18.16 -15.57
C PRO A 132 -4.34 -18.32 -16.08
N ASP A 133 -4.11 -19.29 -16.97
CA ASP A 133 -2.78 -19.63 -17.49
C ASP A 133 -1.91 -18.39 -17.76
N TYR A 134 -0.78 -18.27 -17.05
CA TYR A 134 0.27 -17.36 -17.49
C TYR A 134 0.74 -17.87 -18.85
N PRO A 135 0.74 -17.05 -19.92
CA PRO A 135 1.37 -17.48 -21.15
C PRO A 135 2.83 -17.83 -20.84
N PRO A 136 3.37 -18.94 -21.37
CA PRO A 136 4.80 -19.19 -21.30
C PRO A 136 5.56 -17.96 -21.84
N SER A 137 6.76 -17.72 -21.33
CA SER A 137 7.62 -16.56 -21.69
C SER A 137 7.83 -16.36 -23.20
N SER A 138 7.53 -17.37 -24.03
CA SER A 138 7.54 -17.32 -25.49
C SER A 138 6.38 -16.53 -26.13
N THR A 139 5.35 -16.15 -25.37
CA THR A 139 4.17 -15.40 -25.86
C THR A 139 3.96 -14.10 -25.08
N LEU A 140 5.03 -13.33 -24.87
CA LEU A 140 4.95 -11.92 -24.50
C LEU A 140 4.37 -11.11 -25.68
N THR A 141 3.06 -11.19 -25.90
CA THR A 141 2.34 -10.07 -26.53
C THR A 141 2.54 -8.85 -25.63
N LYS A 142 3.56 -8.03 -25.95
CA LYS A 142 3.95 -6.75 -25.33
C LYS A 142 3.07 -6.33 -24.14
N ALA A 143 3.34 -6.90 -22.96
CA ALA A 143 2.81 -6.34 -21.73
C ALA A 143 3.44 -4.95 -21.57
N SER A 144 2.65 -3.91 -21.80
CA SER A 144 3.12 -2.53 -21.74
C SER A 144 3.19 -2.08 -20.28
N SER A 145 4.34 -1.58 -19.80
CA SER A 145 4.41 -0.91 -18.49
C SER A 145 3.61 0.40 -18.44
N GLN A 146 3.11 0.90 -19.58
CA GLN A 146 2.48 2.22 -19.69
C GLN A 146 1.25 2.43 -18.77
N PRO A 147 0.27 1.50 -18.68
CA PRO A 147 -0.85 1.70 -17.75
C PRO A 147 -0.40 1.77 -16.28
N TYR A 148 0.68 1.06 -15.95
CA TYR A 148 1.27 1.06 -14.61
C TYR A 148 2.09 2.34 -14.34
N GLU A 149 2.75 2.91 -15.35
CA GLU A 149 3.34 4.25 -15.24
C GLU A 149 2.27 5.32 -14.98
N HIS A 150 1.16 5.28 -15.72
CA HIS A 150 0.04 6.20 -15.50
C HIS A 150 -0.55 6.07 -14.09
N LEU A 151 -0.71 4.84 -13.61
CA LEU A 151 -1.11 4.58 -12.22
C LEU A 151 -0.11 5.22 -11.25
N LEU A 152 1.19 5.00 -11.44
CA LEU A 152 2.22 5.53 -10.56
C LEU A 152 2.29 7.07 -10.57
N TYR A 153 2.09 7.73 -11.71
CA TYR A 153 2.01 9.19 -11.80
C TYR A 153 0.77 9.74 -11.10
N TRP A 154 -0.37 9.06 -11.22
CA TRP A 154 -1.58 9.45 -10.51
C TRP A 154 -1.40 9.33 -9.00
N LEU A 155 -0.87 8.21 -8.52
CA LEU A 155 -0.55 7.99 -7.10
C LEU A 155 0.47 9.01 -6.58
N SER A 156 1.48 9.32 -7.40
CA SER A 156 2.50 10.33 -7.10
C SER A 156 1.93 11.73 -6.98
N THR A 157 0.86 12.04 -7.71
CA THR A 157 0.19 13.34 -7.68
C THR A 157 -0.69 13.48 -6.43
N LEU A 158 -1.42 12.41 -6.07
CA LEU A 158 -2.28 12.42 -4.90
C LEU A 158 -1.53 12.31 -3.57
N GLY A 159 -0.41 11.59 -3.56
CA GLY A 159 0.41 11.40 -2.36
C GLY A 159 -0.13 10.33 -1.39
N ASN A 160 -1.44 10.26 -1.17
CA ASN A 160 -2.06 9.24 -0.32
C ASN A 160 -3.55 9.02 -0.68
N GLY A 161 -4.15 7.99 -0.10
CA GLY A 161 -5.58 7.73 -0.25
C GLY A 161 -6.06 6.45 0.43
N HIS A 162 -7.31 6.09 0.18
CA HIS A 162 -7.94 4.88 0.71
C HIS A 162 -7.86 3.70 -0.27
N TRP A 163 -7.96 2.47 0.21
CA TRP A 163 -7.97 1.26 -0.61
C TRP A 163 -9.01 1.33 -1.76
N GLN A 164 -10.20 1.86 -1.49
CA GLN A 164 -11.25 2.03 -2.49
C GLN A 164 -10.83 2.97 -3.62
N SER A 165 -10.10 4.04 -3.30
CA SER A 165 -9.57 4.96 -4.32
C SER A 165 -8.53 4.28 -5.22
N PHE A 166 -7.71 3.40 -4.64
CA PHE A 166 -6.74 2.59 -5.38
C PHE A 166 -7.43 1.58 -6.33
N GLN A 167 -8.49 0.91 -5.86
CA GLN A 167 -9.26 -0.01 -6.70
C GLN A 167 -9.90 0.72 -7.89
N LYS A 168 -10.54 1.87 -7.64
CA LYS A 168 -11.21 2.67 -8.67
C LYS A 168 -10.27 3.14 -9.77
N ILE A 169 -9.05 3.57 -9.42
CA ILE A 169 -8.07 3.97 -10.44
C ILE A 169 -7.55 2.76 -11.23
N CYS A 170 -7.36 1.60 -10.58
CA CYS A 170 -7.03 0.37 -11.31
C CYS A 170 -8.12 0.00 -12.31
N GLU A 171 -9.39 0.04 -11.90
CA GLU A 171 -10.54 -0.19 -12.78
C GLU A 171 -10.58 0.80 -13.95
N SER A 172 -10.37 2.09 -13.67
CA SER A 172 -10.34 3.15 -14.69
C SER A 172 -9.20 2.98 -15.71
N LEU A 173 -8.09 2.37 -15.29
CA LEU A 173 -6.94 2.05 -16.13
C LEU A 173 -7.01 0.63 -16.72
N LEU A 174 -8.14 -0.08 -16.54
CA LEU A 174 -8.35 -1.47 -16.98
C LEU A 174 -7.29 -2.45 -16.43
N LEU A 175 -6.81 -2.16 -15.22
CA LEU A 175 -5.85 -2.96 -14.51
C LEU A 175 -6.57 -3.99 -13.62
N SER A 176 -6.39 -5.27 -13.93
CA SER A 176 -6.92 -6.37 -13.13
C SER A 176 -6.10 -6.59 -11.85
N GLU A 177 -6.69 -7.26 -10.87
CA GLU A 177 -6.02 -7.72 -9.64
C GLU A 177 -5.35 -6.60 -8.82
N PRO A 178 -6.10 -5.57 -8.37
CA PRO A 178 -5.53 -4.41 -7.68
C PRO A 178 -4.68 -4.77 -6.45
N LYS A 179 -5.00 -5.85 -5.73
CA LYS A 179 -4.20 -6.31 -4.58
C LYS A 179 -2.79 -6.77 -5.00
N ARG A 180 -2.68 -7.48 -6.12
CA ARG A 180 -1.38 -7.93 -6.67
C ARG A 180 -0.57 -6.73 -7.18
N ILE A 181 -1.24 -5.74 -7.77
CA ILE A 181 -0.60 -4.48 -8.20
C ILE A 181 -0.08 -3.68 -7.00
N LEU A 182 -0.91 -3.50 -5.97
CA LEU A 182 -0.52 -2.83 -4.74
C LEU A 182 0.73 -3.47 -4.13
N ARG A 183 0.74 -4.81 -4.01
CA ARG A 183 1.92 -5.55 -3.55
C ARG A 183 3.16 -5.24 -4.40
N ARG A 184 3.06 -5.30 -5.73
CA ARG A 184 4.21 -5.02 -6.62
C ARG A 184 4.76 -3.61 -6.39
N LEU A 185 3.89 -2.61 -6.24
CA LEU A 185 4.30 -1.23 -5.94
C LEU A 185 4.97 -1.11 -4.55
N LYS A 186 4.52 -1.87 -3.54
CA LYS A 186 5.19 -1.96 -2.23
C LYS A 186 6.58 -2.61 -2.34
N LEU A 187 6.68 -3.72 -3.07
CA LEU A 187 7.96 -4.41 -3.29
C LEU A 187 8.97 -3.52 -4.01
N LEU A 188 8.53 -2.72 -4.98
CA LEU A 188 9.35 -1.74 -5.70
C LEU A 188 9.65 -0.47 -4.88
N GLY A 189 9.09 -0.35 -3.67
CA GLY A 189 9.27 0.80 -2.79
C GLY A 189 8.62 2.08 -3.31
N HIS A 190 7.56 1.99 -4.10
CA HIS A 190 6.80 3.14 -4.58
C HIS A 190 5.78 3.65 -3.58
N LEU A 191 5.17 2.75 -2.80
CA LEU A 191 4.13 3.11 -1.82
C LEU A 191 4.17 2.20 -0.60
N GLU A 192 3.51 2.64 0.46
CA GLU A 192 3.22 1.88 1.67
C GLU A 192 1.71 1.80 1.92
N THR A 193 1.32 0.89 2.82
CA THR A 193 -0.07 0.79 3.31
C THR A 193 -0.10 0.94 4.83
N SER A 194 -1.21 1.45 5.35
CA SER A 194 -1.47 1.43 6.80
C SER A 194 -1.46 0.01 7.36
N ALA A 195 -1.26 -0.12 8.67
CA ALA A 195 -1.23 -1.42 9.35
C ALA A 195 -2.55 -2.20 9.22
N ASP A 196 -3.67 -1.50 9.02
CA ASP A 196 -4.99 -2.11 8.77
C ASP A 196 -5.31 -2.29 7.26
N GLY A 197 -4.38 -1.89 6.38
CA GLY A 197 -4.49 -2.01 4.93
C GLY A 197 -5.53 -1.08 4.27
N LYS A 198 -6.16 -0.18 5.04
CA LYS A 198 -7.23 0.68 4.53
C LYS A 198 -6.73 1.92 3.80
N GLN A 199 -5.51 2.35 4.10
CA GLN A 199 -4.90 3.54 3.52
C GLN A 199 -3.60 3.17 2.81
N TRP A 200 -3.27 3.94 1.78
CA TRP A 200 -2.01 3.88 1.06
C TRP A 200 -1.37 5.27 1.05
N SER A 201 -0.04 5.31 0.98
CA SER A 201 0.74 6.54 0.88
C SER A 201 1.91 6.31 -0.07
N ILE A 202 2.15 7.24 -1.00
CA ILE A 202 3.33 7.21 -1.86
C ILE A 202 4.57 7.42 -0.99
N SER A 203 5.64 6.70 -1.30
CA SER A 203 6.94 6.95 -0.69
C SER A 203 7.58 8.18 -1.34
N PRO A 204 8.36 8.99 -0.61
CA PRO A 204 9.13 10.09 -1.22
C PRO A 204 10.05 9.58 -2.35
N SER A 205 10.36 10.43 -3.32
CA SER A 205 11.33 10.09 -4.37
C SER A 205 12.67 9.74 -3.74
N ALA A 206 13.19 8.55 -4.05
CA ALA A 206 14.46 8.09 -3.50
C ALA A 206 15.31 7.37 -4.55
N LEU A 207 16.63 7.54 -4.47
CA LEU A 207 17.61 6.71 -5.16
C LEU A 207 18.08 5.61 -4.21
N VAL A 208 17.94 4.36 -4.65
CA VAL A 208 18.48 3.20 -3.93
C VAL A 208 19.70 2.70 -4.69
N LYS A 209 20.84 2.61 -4.00
CA LYS A 209 22.09 2.07 -4.57
C LYS A 209 21.92 0.57 -4.79
N VAL A 210 22.26 0.12 -6.00
CA VAL A 210 22.18 -1.29 -6.40
C VAL A 210 23.56 -1.83 -6.75
N PHE A 211 23.68 -3.15 -6.82
CA PHE A 211 24.93 -3.78 -7.21
C PHE A 211 25.29 -3.42 -8.65
N SER A 212 26.52 -2.99 -8.86
CA SER A 212 27.13 -2.77 -10.16
C SER A 212 28.16 -3.87 -10.41
N SER A 213 28.09 -4.49 -11.59
CA SER A 213 29.07 -5.51 -12.02
C SER A 213 30.42 -4.89 -12.42
N THR A 214 30.49 -3.58 -12.54
CA THR A 214 31.68 -2.82 -12.97
C THR A 214 32.12 -1.89 -11.84
N GLU A 215 33.36 -2.04 -11.37
CA GLU A 215 33.89 -1.28 -10.23
C GLU A 215 33.91 0.25 -10.47
N ASP A 216 34.03 0.68 -11.72
CA ASP A 216 34.12 2.10 -12.11
C ASP A 216 32.76 2.82 -12.17
N HIS A 217 31.65 2.13 -11.91
CA HIS A 217 30.31 2.71 -12.00
C HIS A 217 29.49 2.45 -10.75
N GLN A 218 28.80 3.50 -10.31
CA GLN A 218 27.73 3.37 -9.34
C GLN A 218 26.39 3.33 -10.07
N GLU A 219 25.54 2.40 -9.64
CA GLU A 219 24.20 2.25 -10.16
C GLU A 219 23.14 2.48 -9.08
N PHE A 220 22.07 3.15 -9.48
CA PHE A 220 20.94 3.47 -8.62
C PHE A 220 19.62 3.12 -9.30
N VAL A 221 18.59 2.84 -8.51
CA VAL A 221 17.20 2.68 -8.98
C VAL A 221 16.31 3.76 -8.37
N TRP A 222 15.35 4.26 -9.14
CA TRP A 222 14.35 5.20 -8.64
C TRP A 222 13.20 4.48 -7.94
N CYS A 223 13.08 4.69 -6.64
CA CYS A 223 11.94 4.28 -5.81
C CYS A 223 11.05 5.47 -5.37
N GLY A 224 9.83 5.18 -4.96
CA GLY A 224 8.89 6.18 -4.48
C GLY A 224 8.17 6.95 -5.59
N GLN A 225 7.83 8.20 -5.27
CA GLN A 225 7.13 9.13 -6.13
C GLN A 225 7.88 9.35 -7.45
N ARG A 226 7.14 9.48 -8.55
CA ARG A 226 7.68 9.83 -9.85
C ARG A 226 7.09 11.12 -10.38
N VAL A 227 7.98 12.01 -10.77
CA VAL A 227 7.63 13.29 -11.41
C VAL A 227 8.33 13.34 -12.77
N PRO A 228 7.61 13.33 -13.90
CA PRO A 228 8.22 13.31 -15.23
C PRO A 228 9.25 14.42 -15.45
N ASN A 229 8.93 15.66 -15.03
CA ASN A 229 9.84 16.80 -15.15
C ASN A 229 11.14 16.62 -14.35
N LEU A 230 11.12 15.80 -13.31
CA LEU A 230 12.32 15.49 -12.55
C LEU A 230 13.19 14.45 -13.28
N LEU A 231 12.57 13.45 -13.91
CA LEU A 231 13.29 12.47 -14.74
C LEU A 231 14.04 13.15 -15.88
N GLU A 232 13.40 14.07 -16.59
CA GLU A 232 14.02 14.80 -17.70
C GLU A 232 15.20 15.68 -17.24
N ARG A 233 15.14 16.24 -16.03
CA ARG A 233 16.28 16.95 -15.43
C ARG A 233 17.43 16.00 -15.09
N LEU A 234 17.14 14.84 -14.50
CA LEU A 234 18.18 13.85 -14.17
C LEU A 234 18.88 13.31 -15.42
N LYS A 235 18.13 13.10 -16.52
CA LYS A 235 18.69 12.70 -17.82
C LYS A 235 19.76 13.64 -18.37
N GLN A 236 19.83 14.88 -17.90
CA GLN A 236 20.86 15.86 -18.30
C GLN A 236 22.21 15.63 -17.59
N HIS A 237 22.21 14.93 -16.46
CA HIS A 237 23.38 14.79 -15.58
C HIS A 237 23.90 13.36 -15.48
N VAL A 238 23.05 12.36 -15.70
CA VAL A 238 23.39 10.95 -15.53
C VAL A 238 22.83 10.10 -16.66
N GLU A 239 23.48 8.97 -16.94
CA GLU A 239 22.96 7.99 -17.88
C GLU A 239 21.72 7.34 -17.26
N VAL A 240 20.60 7.36 -18.00
CA VAL A 240 19.32 6.79 -17.56
C VAL A 240 18.92 5.63 -18.45
N LYS A 241 18.62 4.49 -17.83
CA LYS A 241 18.07 3.32 -18.51
C LYS A 241 16.68 3.00 -17.96
N GLU A 242 15.69 2.96 -18.84
CA GLU A 242 14.34 2.51 -18.53
C GLU A 242 14.21 1.02 -18.91
N ILE A 243 13.83 0.17 -17.96
CA ILE A 243 13.66 -1.28 -18.16
C ILE A 243 12.19 -1.63 -17.99
N GLU A 244 11.58 -2.19 -19.04
CA GLU A 244 10.18 -2.66 -19.01
C GLU A 244 10.00 -3.80 -18.00
N GLN A 245 8.85 -3.82 -17.32
CA GLN A 245 8.50 -4.83 -16.34
C GLN A 245 7.10 -5.40 -16.59
N VAL A 246 6.93 -6.70 -16.37
CA VAL A 246 5.63 -7.35 -16.51
C VAL A 246 4.70 -6.89 -15.39
N ASN A 247 3.57 -6.31 -15.77
CA ASN A 247 2.49 -5.88 -14.88
C ASN A 247 2.93 -4.93 -13.75
N ALA A 248 3.87 -4.04 -14.07
CA ALA A 248 4.43 -3.04 -13.16
C ALA A 248 5.02 -1.84 -13.93
N PRO A 249 5.25 -0.70 -13.24
CA PRO A 249 6.00 0.42 -13.82
C PRO A 249 7.40 -0.02 -14.24
N ARG A 250 7.98 0.66 -15.23
CA ARG A 250 9.37 0.50 -15.67
C ARG A 250 10.32 0.69 -14.49
N CYS A 251 11.41 -0.06 -14.45
CA CYS A 251 12.52 0.23 -13.56
C CYS A 251 13.36 1.36 -14.19
N ILE A 252 13.53 2.48 -13.48
CA ILE A 252 14.38 3.58 -13.92
C ILE A 252 15.73 3.42 -13.21
N ARG A 253 16.78 3.14 -13.98
CA ARG A 253 18.15 3.00 -13.49
C ARG A 253 18.99 4.19 -13.88
N PHE A 254 19.81 4.63 -12.94
CA PHE A 254 20.81 5.67 -13.15
C PHE A 254 22.19 5.05 -13.04
N ARG A 255 23.08 5.44 -13.95
CA ARG A 255 24.50 5.09 -13.89
C ARG A 255 25.34 6.37 -13.86
N THR A 256 26.33 6.38 -12.97
CA THR A 256 27.31 7.45 -12.86
C THR A 256 28.74 6.88 -12.77
N THR A 257 29.68 7.57 -13.42
CA THR A 257 31.12 7.30 -13.36
C THR A 257 31.82 8.02 -12.21
N SER A 258 31.18 9.03 -11.62
CA SER A 258 31.76 9.84 -10.56
C SER A 258 30.79 9.97 -9.39
N ALA A 259 31.30 9.71 -8.19
CA ALA A 259 30.56 9.88 -6.94
C ALA A 259 30.10 11.34 -6.73
N ASP A 260 30.71 12.32 -7.41
CA ASP A 260 30.45 13.74 -7.23
C ASP A 260 29.33 14.28 -8.15
N GLN A 261 28.94 13.54 -9.20
CA GLN A 261 27.90 13.99 -10.15
C GLN A 261 26.47 13.82 -9.61
N LEU A 262 26.23 12.79 -8.80
CA LEU A 262 24.91 12.50 -8.24
C LEU A 262 24.49 13.49 -7.14
N PRO A 263 25.37 13.86 -6.17
CA PRO A 263 25.03 14.79 -5.10
C PRO A 263 24.56 16.16 -5.62
N VAL A 264 25.15 16.68 -6.70
CA VAL A 264 24.75 17.97 -7.30
C VAL A 264 23.32 17.90 -7.84
N ALA A 265 22.97 16.83 -8.55
CA ALA A 265 21.62 16.63 -9.07
C ALA A 265 20.60 16.38 -7.94
N LEU A 266 20.98 15.62 -6.90
CA LEU A 266 20.15 15.32 -5.73
C LEU A 266 19.84 16.56 -4.89
N LEU A 267 20.84 17.41 -4.63
CA LEU A 267 20.69 18.65 -3.86
C LEU A 267 19.67 19.61 -4.50
N GLN A 268 19.51 19.56 -5.83
CA GLN A 268 18.56 20.40 -6.57
C GLN A 268 17.17 19.77 -6.74
N SER A 269 16.98 18.49 -6.39
CA SER A 269 15.79 17.72 -6.81
C SER A 269 14.91 17.16 -5.69
N SER A 270 15.23 17.40 -4.41
CA SER A 270 14.48 16.86 -3.26
C SER A 270 14.36 15.33 -3.27
N ILE A 271 15.27 14.63 -3.96
CA ILE A 271 15.33 13.17 -3.97
C ILE A 271 16.20 12.71 -2.79
N VAL A 272 15.73 11.71 -2.06
CA VAL A 272 16.45 11.12 -0.94
C VAL A 272 17.48 10.10 -1.47
N ASP A 273 18.72 10.19 -1.02
CA ASP A 273 19.68 9.07 -1.15
C ASP A 273 19.39 8.04 -0.05
N ALA A 274 18.87 6.88 -0.44
CA ALA A 274 18.55 5.78 0.48
C ALA A 274 19.74 4.82 0.70
N GLY A 275 20.83 5.00 -0.05
CA GLY A 275 22.00 4.11 -0.03
C GLY A 275 21.63 2.67 -0.37
N GLU A 276 22.32 1.71 0.26
CA GLU A 276 22.10 0.26 0.09
C GLU A 276 20.86 -0.23 0.87
N ALA A 277 19.69 0.29 0.49
CA ALA A 277 18.44 0.06 1.21
C ALA A 277 18.05 -1.42 1.30
N SER A 278 18.36 -2.22 0.27
CA SER A 278 18.12 -3.67 0.24
C SER A 278 18.89 -4.39 1.35
N TYR A 279 20.19 -4.14 1.48
CA TYR A 279 21.05 -4.76 2.48
C TYR A 279 20.72 -4.28 3.90
N ARG A 280 20.46 -2.97 4.05
CA ARG A 280 20.02 -2.39 5.34
C ARG A 280 18.69 -3.00 5.80
N LEU A 281 17.72 -3.12 4.90
CA LEU A 281 16.44 -3.79 5.18
C LEU A 281 16.68 -5.25 5.59
N ALA A 282 17.43 -6.02 4.81
CA ALA A 282 17.73 -7.41 5.13
C ALA A 282 18.40 -7.56 6.52
N THR A 283 19.26 -6.63 6.90
CA THR A 283 19.96 -6.66 8.20
C THR A 283 19.02 -6.47 9.37
N ILE A 284 18.07 -5.53 9.27
CA ILE A 284 17.12 -5.22 10.36
C ILE A 284 15.96 -6.22 10.48
N LEU A 285 15.66 -6.98 9.42
CA LEU A 285 14.62 -8.01 9.46
C LEU A 285 14.98 -9.07 10.49
N SER A 286 13.99 -9.58 11.20
CA SER A 286 14.15 -10.68 12.16
C SER A 286 14.46 -12.01 11.46
N ASP A 287 14.89 -13.00 12.22
CA ASP A 287 14.77 -14.40 11.77
C ASP A 287 13.29 -14.84 11.74
N LEU A 288 13.00 -15.95 11.07
CA LEU A 288 11.64 -16.46 10.87
C LEU A 288 10.87 -16.66 12.18
N SER A 289 11.53 -17.19 13.21
CA SER A 289 10.90 -17.49 14.49
C SER A 289 10.53 -16.20 15.24
N THR A 290 11.45 -15.24 15.28
CA THR A 290 11.23 -13.92 15.87
C THR A 290 10.15 -13.17 15.09
N TRP A 291 10.17 -13.23 13.75
CA TRP A 291 9.14 -12.60 12.92
C TRP A 291 7.74 -13.16 13.18
N GLN A 292 7.57 -14.48 13.31
CA GLN A 292 6.29 -15.08 13.69
C GLN A 292 5.76 -14.52 15.02
N GLN A 293 6.63 -14.29 16.00
CA GLN A 293 6.25 -13.70 17.29
C GLN A 293 5.80 -12.22 17.19
N THR A 294 6.23 -11.52 16.14
CA THR A 294 5.82 -10.12 15.88
C THR A 294 4.51 -9.98 15.11
N LEU A 295 3.94 -11.09 14.60
CA LEU A 295 2.67 -11.04 13.88
C LEU A 295 1.52 -10.63 14.80
N LYS A 296 0.58 -9.87 14.24
CA LYS A 296 -0.56 -9.36 14.98
C LYS A 296 -1.53 -10.48 15.31
N GLU A 297 -1.86 -10.62 16.59
CA GLU A 297 -2.90 -11.52 17.05
C GLU A 297 -4.30 -11.01 16.69
N LEU A 298 -5.17 -11.92 16.26
CA LEU A 298 -6.57 -11.68 15.98
C LEU A 298 -7.44 -12.27 17.10
N PRO A 299 -7.87 -11.45 18.07
CA PRO A 299 -8.66 -11.93 19.20
C PRO A 299 -10.13 -12.18 18.81
N GLY A 300 -10.84 -12.93 19.65
CA GLY A 300 -12.30 -13.04 19.59
C GLY A 300 -12.85 -13.96 18.50
N ILE A 301 -12.01 -14.82 17.91
CA ILE A 301 -12.47 -15.87 17.00
C ILE A 301 -13.18 -16.97 17.81
N ILE A 302 -14.44 -17.23 17.48
CA ILE A 302 -15.22 -18.35 18.02
C ILE A 302 -15.36 -19.39 16.90
N PRO A 303 -14.57 -20.48 16.88
CA PRO A 303 -14.49 -21.39 15.73
C PRO A 303 -15.86 -21.92 15.25
N SER A 304 -16.78 -22.20 16.17
CA SER A 304 -18.12 -22.73 15.84
C SER A 304 -18.99 -21.81 14.99
N ARG A 305 -18.67 -20.50 14.91
CA ARG A 305 -19.42 -19.52 14.10
C ARG A 305 -18.97 -19.44 12.64
N TYR A 306 -17.90 -20.15 12.28
CA TYR A 306 -17.28 -20.06 10.97
C TYR A 306 -17.22 -21.42 10.27
N HIS A 307 -17.24 -21.37 8.95
CA HIS A 307 -16.79 -22.48 8.12
C HIS A 307 -15.27 -22.36 7.98
N TRP A 308 -14.56 -23.47 8.13
CA TRP A 308 -13.10 -23.50 8.16
C TRP A 308 -12.54 -24.35 7.03
N GLN A 309 -11.41 -23.91 6.52
CA GLN A 309 -10.59 -24.68 5.61
C GLN A 309 -9.13 -24.61 6.06
N CYS A 310 -8.42 -25.74 6.06
CA CYS A 310 -7.00 -25.86 6.38
C CYS A 310 -6.18 -25.96 5.09
N PHE A 311 -5.05 -25.28 5.03
CA PHE A 311 -4.11 -25.38 3.92
C PHE A 311 -3.26 -26.65 4.06
N ASP A 312 -3.31 -27.54 3.08
CA ASP A 312 -2.58 -28.82 3.09
C ASP A 312 -1.16 -28.74 2.51
N GLY A 313 -0.70 -27.53 2.18
CA GLY A 313 0.55 -27.29 1.44
C GLY A 313 0.33 -26.94 -0.03
N THR A 314 -0.83 -27.31 -0.60
CA THR A 314 -1.20 -27.06 -2.00
C THR A 314 -2.50 -26.28 -2.13
N LYS A 315 -3.54 -26.68 -1.41
CA LYS A 315 -4.89 -26.11 -1.48
C LYS A 315 -5.55 -26.04 -0.10
N PHE A 316 -6.66 -25.33 -0.03
CA PHE A 316 -7.52 -25.31 1.15
C PHE A 316 -8.50 -26.48 1.12
N ILE A 317 -8.55 -27.26 2.21
CA ILE A 317 -9.46 -28.39 2.41
C ILE A 317 -10.37 -28.07 3.60
N GLU A 318 -11.67 -28.36 3.47
CA GLU A 318 -12.64 -28.17 4.55
C GLU A 318 -12.22 -28.90 5.83
N CYS A 319 -12.36 -28.21 6.97
CA CYS A 319 -12.15 -28.78 8.29
C CYS A 319 -13.20 -28.27 9.29
N LEU A 320 -13.36 -28.97 10.42
CA LEU A 320 -14.36 -28.61 11.43
C LEU A 320 -13.96 -27.35 12.22
N SER A 321 -12.69 -27.31 12.64
CA SER A 321 -12.08 -26.20 13.36
C SER A 321 -10.55 -26.33 13.30
N PRO A 322 -9.81 -25.23 13.50
CA PRO A 322 -8.35 -25.28 13.66
C PRO A 322 -7.97 -26.11 14.88
N ASP A 323 -7.17 -27.15 14.67
CA ASP A 323 -6.71 -28.07 15.72
C ASP A 323 -5.19 -28.29 15.70
N GLN A 324 -4.51 -27.91 14.62
CA GLN A 324 -3.07 -28.02 14.42
C GLN A 324 -2.46 -26.71 13.93
N THR A 325 -1.17 -26.48 14.23
CA THR A 325 -0.45 -25.32 13.70
C THR A 325 -0.48 -25.32 12.17
N GLY A 326 -0.90 -24.21 11.56
CA GLY A 326 -1.02 -24.13 10.11
C GLY A 326 -1.76 -22.90 9.61
N LEU A 327 -1.90 -22.80 8.29
CA LEU A 327 -2.66 -21.75 7.62
C LEU A 327 -4.11 -22.18 7.44
N TYR A 328 -5.04 -21.33 7.86
CA TYR A 328 -6.47 -21.57 7.74
C TYR A 328 -7.17 -20.41 7.03
N GLN A 329 -8.26 -20.73 6.36
CA GLN A 329 -9.24 -19.77 5.89
C GLN A 329 -10.56 -19.98 6.63
N PHE A 330 -11.26 -18.88 6.88
CA PHE A 330 -12.58 -18.94 7.48
C PHE A 330 -13.55 -17.91 6.92
N SER A 331 -14.83 -18.28 6.89
CA SER A 331 -15.95 -17.43 6.48
C SER A 331 -17.14 -17.60 7.43
N PRO A 332 -17.97 -16.55 7.66
CA PRO A 332 -19.12 -16.66 8.56
C PRO A 332 -20.16 -17.66 8.02
N ARG A 333 -20.72 -18.52 8.88
CA ARG A 333 -21.73 -19.51 8.47
C ARG A 333 -23.08 -18.90 8.08
N GLU A 334 -23.46 -17.78 8.69
CA GLU A 334 -24.84 -17.26 8.65
C GLU A 334 -25.03 -16.04 7.72
N THR A 335 -24.03 -15.64 6.94
CA THR A 335 -24.14 -14.45 6.09
C THR A 335 -24.75 -14.76 4.72
N LYS A 336 -25.93 -14.17 4.44
CA LYS A 336 -26.52 -14.14 3.08
C LYS A 336 -25.67 -13.37 2.07
N VAL A 337 -24.79 -12.50 2.55
CA VAL A 337 -23.82 -11.77 1.74
C VAL A 337 -22.57 -12.65 1.61
N ARG A 338 -22.10 -12.89 0.38
CA ARG A 338 -20.80 -13.53 0.14
C ARG A 338 -19.70 -12.67 0.75
N CYS A 339 -19.22 -13.06 1.93
CA CYS A 339 -18.02 -12.48 2.51
C CYS A 339 -16.79 -13.24 2.00
N LEU A 340 -15.77 -12.51 1.58
CA LEU A 340 -14.50 -13.11 1.19
C LEU A 340 -13.88 -13.84 2.39
N PRO A 341 -13.35 -15.05 2.20
CA PRO A 341 -12.69 -15.79 3.27
C PRO A 341 -11.49 -15.01 3.81
N ARG A 342 -11.30 -15.07 5.13
CA ARG A 342 -10.15 -14.47 5.81
C ARG A 342 -9.12 -15.55 6.08
N ALA A 343 -7.85 -15.25 5.80
CA ALA A 343 -6.73 -16.13 6.09
C ALA A 343 -6.09 -15.77 7.44
N VAL A 344 -5.76 -16.79 8.24
CA VAL A 344 -5.04 -16.68 9.52
C VAL A 344 -4.06 -17.83 9.66
N PHE A 345 -2.96 -17.61 10.37
CA PHE A 345 -2.09 -18.68 10.82
C PHE A 345 -2.45 -19.05 12.26
N TYR A 346 -2.85 -20.29 12.51
CA TYR A 346 -3.12 -20.76 13.87
C TYR A 346 -1.82 -21.33 14.45
N ASP A 347 -1.42 -20.81 15.61
CA ASP A 347 -0.27 -21.27 16.39
C ASP A 347 -0.80 -22.12 17.54
N GLN A 348 -0.74 -23.45 17.39
CA GLN A 348 -1.30 -24.40 18.36
C GLN A 348 -0.55 -24.35 19.68
N THR A 349 0.75 -24.12 19.66
CA THR A 349 1.59 -24.06 20.87
C THR A 349 1.17 -22.92 21.78
N GLN A 350 0.87 -21.76 21.19
CA GLN A 350 0.43 -20.57 21.93
C GLN A 350 -1.08 -20.34 21.92
N GLN A 351 -1.85 -21.21 21.27
CA GLN A 351 -3.32 -21.14 21.16
C GLN A 351 -3.83 -19.78 20.63
N ARG A 352 -3.16 -19.23 19.62
CA ARG A 352 -3.48 -17.89 19.08
C ARG A 352 -3.63 -17.89 17.56
N TYR A 353 -4.38 -16.92 17.06
CA TYR A 353 -4.57 -16.68 15.63
C TYR A 353 -3.76 -15.48 15.20
N LEU A 354 -2.85 -15.69 14.26
CA LEU A 354 -1.95 -14.66 13.73
C LEU A 354 -2.43 -14.16 12.38
N THR A 355 -2.27 -12.86 12.17
CA THR A 355 -2.58 -12.16 10.92
C THR A 355 -1.32 -11.54 10.33
N GLY A 356 -1.25 -11.49 9.00
CA GLY A 356 -0.08 -11.03 8.27
C GLY A 356 -0.35 -10.99 6.77
N ASP A 357 0.68 -10.72 5.98
CA ASP A 357 0.58 -10.85 4.53
C ASP A 357 0.37 -12.31 4.13
N TRP A 358 -0.45 -12.53 3.11
CA TRP A 358 -0.84 -13.88 2.70
C TRP A 358 0.40 -14.77 2.45
N TYR A 359 1.41 -14.24 1.73
CA TYR A 359 2.62 -15.00 1.39
C TYR A 359 3.42 -15.35 2.62
N GLY A 360 3.51 -14.42 3.59
CA GLY A 360 4.10 -14.69 4.88
C GLY A 360 3.40 -15.80 5.66
N LEU A 361 2.08 -15.74 5.83
CA LEU A 361 1.35 -16.76 6.59
C LEU A 361 1.46 -18.14 5.94
N ARG A 362 1.45 -18.20 4.61
CA ARG A 362 1.67 -19.44 3.88
C ARG A 362 3.10 -19.94 3.95
N TYR A 363 4.08 -19.04 3.92
CA TYR A 363 5.48 -19.39 4.12
C TYR A 363 5.67 -20.09 5.48
N LEU A 364 5.05 -19.58 6.55
CA LEU A 364 5.06 -20.24 7.87
C LEU A 364 4.42 -21.63 7.83
N ALA A 365 3.27 -21.77 7.17
CA ALA A 365 2.61 -23.07 7.07
C ALA A 365 3.46 -24.09 6.32
N LEU A 366 4.09 -23.70 5.22
CA LEU A 366 4.98 -24.57 4.47
C LEU A 366 6.23 -24.97 5.26
N GLN A 367 6.83 -24.05 6.00
CA GLN A 367 7.94 -24.36 6.91
C GLN A 367 7.54 -25.35 8.02
N HIS A 368 6.31 -25.24 8.51
CA HIS A 368 5.78 -26.18 9.51
C HIS A 368 5.50 -27.58 8.91
N HIS A 369 4.95 -27.67 7.69
CA HIS A 369 4.65 -28.95 7.03
C HIS A 369 5.90 -29.64 6.45
N HIS A 370 6.90 -28.87 6.01
CA HIS A 370 8.08 -29.36 5.34
C HIS A 370 9.33 -28.89 6.07
N SER A 371 9.60 -29.48 7.24
CA SER A 371 10.77 -29.14 8.08
C SER A 371 12.14 -29.45 7.43
N SER A 372 12.15 -30.01 6.21
CA SER A 372 13.38 -30.29 5.46
C SER A 372 13.11 -30.28 3.96
N GLY A 373 13.92 -29.53 3.20
CA GLY A 373 14.04 -29.73 1.73
C GLY A 373 13.72 -28.56 0.81
N ILE A 374 13.47 -27.35 1.30
CA ILE A 374 13.37 -26.19 0.40
C ILE A 374 14.79 -25.73 0.04
N ILE A 375 15.14 -25.95 -1.22
CA ILE A 375 16.45 -25.59 -1.78
C ILE A 375 16.24 -24.41 -2.73
N ALA A 376 16.85 -23.26 -2.39
CA ALA A 376 17.03 -22.17 -3.34
C ALA A 376 18.27 -22.43 -4.20
N ASN A 377 18.31 -21.88 -5.41
CA ASN A 377 19.47 -22.00 -6.28
C ASN A 377 20.06 -20.62 -6.50
N TYR A 378 21.36 -20.48 -6.27
CA TYR A 378 22.09 -19.26 -6.54
C TYR A 378 23.11 -19.50 -7.64
N GLU A 379 23.11 -18.65 -8.65
CA GLU A 379 24.07 -18.67 -9.74
C GLU A 379 25.07 -17.50 -9.55
N PRO A 380 26.29 -17.76 -9.05
CA PRO A 380 27.25 -16.68 -8.74
C PRO A 380 27.68 -15.88 -9.96
N ALA A 381 27.82 -16.54 -11.12
CA ALA A 381 28.29 -15.91 -12.35
C ALA A 381 27.36 -14.81 -12.86
N THR A 382 26.06 -14.94 -12.60
CA THR A 382 25.03 -13.99 -13.06
C THR A 382 24.37 -13.22 -11.92
N ALA A 383 24.78 -13.50 -10.68
CA ALA A 383 24.17 -13.00 -9.45
C ALA A 383 22.65 -13.22 -9.44
N ARG A 384 22.19 -14.42 -9.81
CA ARG A 384 20.76 -14.78 -9.84
C ARG A 384 20.40 -15.67 -8.67
N LEU A 385 19.33 -15.31 -7.97
CA LEU A 385 18.71 -16.14 -6.94
C LEU A 385 17.38 -16.68 -7.47
N ALA A 386 17.26 -18.00 -7.55
CA ALA A 386 16.03 -18.69 -7.88
C ALA A 386 15.44 -19.32 -6.61
N ILE A 387 14.17 -19.00 -6.33
CA ILE A 387 13.40 -19.62 -5.24
C ILE A 387 12.18 -20.34 -5.82
N PRO A 388 11.71 -21.44 -5.24
CA PRO A 388 10.49 -22.07 -5.69
C PRO A 388 9.30 -21.10 -5.58
N TRP A 389 8.46 -21.02 -6.61
CA TRP A 389 7.24 -20.19 -6.62
C TRP A 389 6.32 -20.53 -5.46
N SER A 390 6.22 -21.83 -5.11
CA SER A 390 5.48 -22.31 -3.95
C SER A 390 6.03 -21.78 -2.63
N HIS A 391 7.27 -21.30 -2.58
CA HIS A 391 7.92 -20.80 -1.37
C HIS A 391 8.29 -19.32 -1.47
N ARG A 392 7.50 -18.55 -2.22
CA ARG A 392 7.64 -17.09 -2.30
C ARG A 392 7.75 -16.46 -0.92
N PHE A 393 8.73 -15.58 -0.74
CA PHE A 393 9.06 -15.02 0.57
C PHE A 393 7.97 -14.10 1.12
N PRO A 394 7.89 -13.92 2.46
CA PRO A 394 7.07 -12.88 3.06
C PRO A 394 7.47 -11.50 2.51
N GLU A 395 6.49 -10.59 2.42
CA GLU A 395 6.62 -9.33 1.69
C GLU A 395 7.91 -8.54 1.95
N LEU A 396 8.28 -8.34 3.21
CA LEU A 396 9.44 -7.51 3.56
C LEU A 396 10.77 -8.17 3.18
N TYR A 397 10.86 -9.49 3.24
CA TYR A 397 12.04 -10.23 2.82
C TYR A 397 12.17 -10.24 1.29
N GLU A 398 11.04 -10.43 0.59
CA GLU A 398 11.02 -10.30 -0.87
C GLU A 398 11.37 -8.88 -1.32
N ARG A 399 10.89 -7.86 -0.60
CA ARG A 399 11.20 -6.45 -0.89
C ARG A 399 12.70 -6.18 -0.84
N ALA A 400 13.45 -6.78 0.08
CA ALA A 400 14.90 -6.64 0.11
C ALA A 400 15.55 -7.14 -1.19
N LEU A 401 15.06 -8.25 -1.77
CA LEU A 401 15.52 -8.76 -3.07
C LEU A 401 15.12 -7.83 -4.22
N VAL A 402 13.87 -7.36 -4.25
CA VAL A 402 13.38 -6.48 -5.32
C VAL A 402 14.10 -5.13 -5.32
N LEU A 403 14.33 -4.53 -4.15
CA LEU A 403 15.08 -3.28 -4.03
C LEU A 403 16.55 -3.42 -4.43
N ALA A 404 17.14 -4.62 -4.37
CA ALA A 404 18.53 -4.84 -4.76
C ALA A 404 18.78 -4.67 -6.27
N SER A 405 17.72 -4.77 -7.09
CA SER A 405 17.79 -4.63 -8.55
C SER A 405 16.80 -3.62 -9.13
N GLY A 406 15.83 -3.15 -8.33
CA GLY A 406 14.68 -2.38 -8.75
C GLY A 406 13.71 -3.15 -9.65
N GLN A 407 13.83 -4.48 -9.72
CA GLN A 407 13.07 -5.33 -10.64
C GLN A 407 12.28 -6.41 -9.88
N LEU A 408 11.05 -6.64 -10.34
CA LEU A 408 10.25 -7.78 -9.89
C LEU A 408 10.85 -9.10 -10.39
N PRO A 409 10.66 -10.22 -9.67
CA PRO A 409 11.15 -11.50 -10.13
C PRO A 409 10.47 -11.94 -11.43
N THR A 410 11.22 -12.61 -12.29
CA THR A 410 10.66 -13.29 -13.46
C THR A 410 10.26 -14.71 -13.08
N ARG A 411 9.16 -15.20 -13.64
CA ARG A 411 8.75 -16.59 -13.45
C ARG A 411 9.33 -17.43 -14.59
N GLN A 412 10.01 -18.51 -14.23
CA GLN A 412 10.43 -19.56 -15.16
C GLN A 412 10.00 -20.89 -14.55
N ASP A 413 9.03 -21.55 -15.20
CA ASP A 413 8.38 -22.76 -14.69
C ASP A 413 7.83 -22.61 -13.26
N GLN A 414 8.42 -23.35 -12.31
CA GLN A 414 8.08 -23.35 -10.88
C GLN A 414 9.04 -22.47 -10.05
N TRP A 415 9.83 -21.62 -10.69
CA TRP A 415 10.83 -20.77 -10.05
C TRP A 415 10.53 -19.29 -10.22
N LEU A 416 10.83 -18.54 -9.16
CA LEU A 416 10.95 -17.09 -9.14
C LEU A 416 12.42 -16.72 -9.20
N ILE A 417 12.81 -16.03 -10.27
CA ILE A 417 14.19 -15.64 -10.51
C ILE A 417 14.36 -14.15 -10.23
N TYR A 418 15.18 -13.85 -9.23
CA TYR A 418 15.62 -12.52 -8.87
C TYR A 418 17.01 -12.29 -9.48
N ALA A 419 17.13 -11.22 -10.26
CA ALA A 419 18.40 -10.85 -10.90
C ALA A 419 19.21 -9.88 -10.03
N GLN A 420 20.54 -9.89 -10.20
CA GLN A 420 21.46 -8.94 -9.57
C GLN A 420 21.40 -8.94 -8.04
N ILE A 421 21.27 -10.13 -7.46
CA ILE A 421 21.28 -10.33 -6.01
C ILE A 421 22.70 -10.69 -5.60
N GLN A 422 23.33 -9.82 -4.79
CA GLN A 422 24.64 -10.12 -4.22
C GLN A 422 24.58 -11.37 -3.31
N SER A 423 25.65 -12.16 -3.31
CA SER A 423 25.73 -13.40 -2.54
C SER A 423 25.60 -13.16 -1.04
N THR A 424 26.11 -12.03 -0.53
CA THR A 424 25.98 -11.60 0.86
C THR A 424 24.52 -11.34 1.24
N LEU A 425 23.77 -10.61 0.40
CA LEU A 425 22.34 -10.36 0.59
C LEU A 425 21.53 -11.66 0.54
N ALA A 426 21.79 -12.51 -0.46
CA ALA A 426 21.12 -13.80 -0.60
C ALA A 426 21.33 -14.66 0.66
N ARG A 427 22.59 -14.84 1.08
CA ARG A 427 22.95 -15.61 2.28
C ARG A 427 22.26 -15.07 3.53
N LEU A 428 22.25 -13.75 3.72
CA LEU A 428 21.62 -13.13 4.88
C LEU A 428 20.12 -13.44 4.97
N LEU A 429 19.40 -13.30 3.86
CA LEU A 429 17.96 -13.56 3.83
C LEU A 429 17.63 -15.04 3.94
N LEU A 430 18.38 -15.90 3.24
CA LEU A 430 18.20 -17.35 3.29
C LEU A 430 18.45 -17.90 4.70
N ASN A 431 19.46 -17.40 5.41
CA ASN A 431 19.71 -17.75 6.81
C ASN A 431 18.55 -17.34 7.73
N LYS A 432 18.03 -16.12 7.57
CA LYS A 432 16.87 -15.64 8.37
C LYS A 432 15.61 -16.45 8.10
N LEU A 433 15.42 -16.89 6.86
CA LEU A 433 14.27 -17.67 6.41
C LEU A 433 14.47 -19.19 6.52
N GLN A 434 15.60 -19.64 7.07
CA GLN A 434 15.96 -21.05 7.30
C GLN A 434 15.93 -21.89 6.01
N LEU A 435 16.44 -21.35 4.92
CA LEU A 435 16.51 -22.01 3.61
C LEU A 435 17.91 -22.52 3.31
N SER A 436 17.98 -23.72 2.74
CA SER A 436 19.21 -24.22 2.12
C SER A 436 19.37 -23.62 0.73
N CYS A 437 20.62 -23.46 0.27
CA CYS A 437 20.88 -22.95 -1.07
C CYS A 437 22.04 -23.63 -1.76
N GLU A 438 21.80 -24.13 -2.97
CA GLU A 438 22.84 -24.61 -3.87
C GLU A 438 23.54 -23.44 -4.55
N GLY A 439 24.86 -23.56 -4.76
CA GLY A 439 25.65 -22.54 -5.44
C GLY A 439 26.09 -21.35 -4.57
N LEU A 440 25.64 -21.27 -3.31
CA LEU A 440 26.25 -20.42 -2.28
C LEU A 440 27.19 -21.29 -1.43
N SER A 441 28.50 -21.13 -1.61
CA SER A 441 29.48 -21.82 -0.78
C SER A 441 29.37 -21.36 0.68
N ASN A 442 29.42 -22.32 1.61
CA ASN A 442 29.40 -22.10 3.07
C ASN A 442 30.72 -21.56 3.65
N TYR A 443 31.62 -21.01 2.83
CA TYR A 443 32.87 -20.43 3.33
C TYR A 443 32.56 -19.11 4.04
N VAL A 444 32.61 -19.18 5.38
CA VAL A 444 32.68 -18.06 6.33
C VAL A 444 34.11 -17.55 6.39
#